data_AF-A0A6G2DCU2-F1
#
_entry.id   AF-A0A6G2DCU2-F1
#
_cell.length_a   1.000
_cell.length_b   1.000
_cell.length_c   1.000
_cell.angle_alpha   90.00
_cell.angle_beta   90.00
_cell.angle_gamma   90.00
#
_symmetry.space_group_name_H-M   'P 1'
#
loop_
_entity.id
_entity.type
_entity.pdbx_description
1 polymer ?
#
loop_
_entity_poly.entity_id
_entity_poly.type
_entity_poly.pdbx_seq_one_letter_code
_entity_poly.pdbx_strand_id
1 'polypeptide(L)'
;MGNIYTGSLFLGLLSLLENTDSLKAGDKIVLYSYGSGAVAEFFSGELDEGYEAYLDKDRLNKLNQRTALSVADYEKVFFEEVNLDETNSAQFAGYENQDFALVEILDHQRRYSKVEK
;
A
#
# COMPACT_ATOMS: atom_id res chain seq x y z
N MET A 1 5.46 7.72 -4.45
CA MET A 1 5.64 6.44 -3.72
C MET A 1 7.00 5.86 -4.09
N GLY A 2 7.55 4.95 -3.27
CA GLY A 2 8.73 4.15 -3.60
C GLY A 2 8.35 2.75 -4.14
N ASN A 3 9.31 1.83 -4.18
CA ASN A 3 9.06 0.44 -4.53
C ASN A 3 8.22 -0.26 -3.44
N ILE A 4 7.15 -0.94 -3.86
CA ILE A 4 6.25 -1.72 -2.98
C ILE A 4 6.14 -3.18 -3.44
N TYR A 5 7.17 -3.69 -4.10
CA TYR A 5 7.31 -5.07 -4.57
C TYR A 5 6.12 -5.52 -5.43
N THR A 6 5.39 -6.54 -5.01
CA THR A 6 4.26 -7.13 -5.74
C THR A 6 3.14 -6.12 -6.00
N GLY A 7 3.01 -5.09 -5.16
CA GLY A 7 2.04 -4.01 -5.36
C GLY A 7 2.43 -3.01 -6.46
N SER A 8 3.69 -2.98 -6.89
CA SER A 8 4.21 -1.90 -7.76
C SER A 8 3.54 -1.89 -9.13
N LEU A 9 3.31 -3.08 -9.72
CA LEU A 9 2.62 -3.21 -11.00
C LEU A 9 1.18 -2.67 -10.93
N PHE A 10 0.45 -3.02 -9.86
CA PHE A 10 -0.95 -2.62 -9.70
C PHE A 10 -1.10 -1.15 -9.33
N LEU A 11 -0.16 -0.58 -8.55
CA LEU A 11 -0.13 0.86 -8.35
C LEU A 11 0.16 1.61 -9.65
N GLY A 12 1.04 1.07 -10.50
CA GLY A 12 1.26 1.59 -11.86
C GLY A 12 0.01 1.52 -12.73
N LEU A 13 -0.74 0.42 -12.68
CA LEU A 13 -2.03 0.28 -13.36
C LEU A 13 -3.04 1.31 -12.86
N LEU A 14 -3.22 1.47 -11.54
CA LEU A 14 -4.10 2.50 -10.99
C LEU A 14 -3.69 3.89 -11.45
N SER A 15 -2.39 4.20 -11.40
CA SER A 15 -1.86 5.48 -11.87
C SER A 15 -2.17 5.71 -13.35
N LEU A 16 -2.05 4.67 -14.20
CA LEU A 16 -2.39 4.77 -15.61
C LEU A 16 -3.88 5.07 -15.79
N LEU A 17 -4.76 4.29 -15.15
CA LEU A 17 -6.21 4.42 -15.29
C LEU A 17 -6.76 5.73 -14.73
N GLU A 18 -6.18 6.23 -13.63
CA GLU A 18 -6.67 7.42 -12.92
C GLU A 18 -6.11 8.74 -13.46
N ASN A 19 -5.02 8.73 -14.26
CA ASN A 19 -4.33 9.95 -14.71
C ASN A 19 -4.28 10.11 -16.23
N THR A 20 -5.03 9.34 -17.00
CA THR A 20 -5.09 9.46 -18.45
C THR A 20 -6.51 9.54 -18.97
N ASP A 21 -6.76 10.47 -19.89
CA ASP A 21 -8.06 10.65 -20.54
C ASP A 21 -8.12 9.98 -21.92
N SER A 22 -7.04 9.30 -22.34
CA SER A 22 -6.94 8.70 -23.68
C SER A 22 -7.40 7.25 -23.76
N LEU A 23 -7.57 6.58 -22.62
CA LEU A 23 -8.06 5.21 -22.54
C LEU A 23 -9.58 5.16 -22.71
N LYS A 24 -10.07 4.09 -23.33
CA LYS A 24 -11.49 3.85 -23.56
C LYS A 24 -11.82 2.37 -23.45
N ALA A 25 -13.11 2.08 -23.27
CA ALA A 25 -13.63 0.72 -23.34
C ALA A 25 -13.17 -0.01 -24.61
N GLY A 26 -12.79 -1.28 -24.45
CA GLY A 26 -12.21 -2.13 -25.50
C GLY A 26 -10.70 -1.97 -25.70
N ASP A 27 -10.05 -0.98 -25.09
CA ASP A 27 -8.59 -0.89 -25.13
C ASP A 27 -7.94 -2.03 -24.33
N LYS A 28 -6.81 -2.53 -24.82
CA LYS A 28 -6.04 -3.62 -24.18
C LYS A 28 -4.79 -3.07 -23.52
N ILE A 29 -4.64 -3.36 -22.23
CA ILE A 29 -3.45 -3.04 -21.45
C ILE A 29 -2.63 -4.30 -21.29
N VAL A 30 -1.38 -4.26 -21.70
CA VAL A 30 -0.41 -5.32 -21.42
C VAL A 30 0.30 -4.99 -20.11
N LEU A 31 0.33 -5.96 -19.21
CA LEU A 31 1.01 -5.91 -17.94
C LEU A 31 2.22 -6.83 -17.96
N TYR A 32 3.34 -6.31 -17.49
CA TYR A 32 4.58 -7.05 -17.30
C TYR A 32 4.93 -7.08 -15.81
N SER A 33 4.81 -8.25 -15.20
CA SER A 33 5.19 -8.49 -13.83
C SER A 33 6.60 -9.08 -13.76
N TYR A 34 7.41 -8.62 -12.81
CA TYR A 34 8.74 -9.14 -12.57
C TYR A 34 9.00 -9.36 -11.09
N GLY A 35 9.57 -10.52 -10.75
CA GLY A 35 10.04 -10.87 -9.41
C GLY A 35 11.50 -11.31 -9.43
N SER A 36 12.32 -10.70 -8.57
CA SER A 36 13.74 -11.04 -8.40
C SER A 36 13.93 -12.53 -8.08
N GLY A 37 14.94 -13.13 -8.69
CA GLY A 37 15.15 -14.59 -8.72
C GLY A 37 15.19 -15.07 -10.17
N ALA A 38 14.16 -14.68 -10.94
CA ALA A 38 14.13 -14.39 -12.40
C ALA A 38 12.76 -14.70 -13.03
N VAL A 39 11.65 -14.59 -12.31
CA VAL A 39 10.33 -14.89 -12.87
C VAL A 39 9.71 -13.61 -13.40
N ALA A 40 9.23 -13.67 -14.63
CA ALA A 40 8.44 -12.62 -15.21
C ALA A 40 7.19 -13.21 -15.89
N GLU A 41 6.11 -12.43 -15.90
CA GLU A 41 4.86 -12.82 -16.54
C GLU A 41 4.31 -11.66 -17.36
N PHE A 42 3.85 -11.99 -18.57
CA PHE A 42 3.10 -11.08 -19.43
C PHE A 42 1.64 -11.54 -19.50
N PHE A 43 0.73 -10.61 -19.28
CA PHE A 43 -0.70 -10.83 -19.46
C PHE A 43 -1.36 -9.53 -19.91
N SER A 44 -2.60 -9.61 -20.38
CA SER A 44 -3.35 -8.44 -20.81
C SER A 44 -4.75 -8.42 -20.21
N GLY A 45 -5.24 -7.23 -19.91
CA GLY A 45 -6.64 -6.96 -19.60
C GLY A 45 -7.26 -6.07 -20.67
N GLU A 46 -8.56 -6.25 -20.94
CA GLU A 46 -9.35 -5.36 -21.77
C GLU A 46 -10.21 -4.47 -20.85
N LEU A 47 -10.27 -3.16 -21.15
CA LEU A 47 -11.08 -2.22 -20.38
C LEU A 47 -12.56 -2.40 -20.71
N ASP A 48 -13.36 -2.63 -19.67
CA ASP A 48 -14.80 -2.74 -19.82
C ASP A 48 -15.47 -1.35 -19.91
N GLU A 49 -16.68 -1.31 -20.45
CA GLU A 49 -17.47 -0.08 -20.51
C GLU A 49 -17.80 0.43 -19.09
N GLY A 50 -17.48 1.71 -18.82
CA GLY A 50 -17.77 2.34 -17.53
C GLY A 50 -16.77 2.01 -16.41
N TYR A 51 -15.59 1.45 -16.73
CA TYR A 51 -14.54 1.17 -15.73
C TYR A 51 -14.19 2.39 -14.87
N GLU A 52 -14.35 3.60 -15.40
CA GLU A 52 -14.04 4.89 -14.76
C GLU A 52 -14.91 5.14 -13.53
N ALA A 53 -16.10 4.53 -13.45
CA ALA A 53 -16.99 4.62 -12.29
C ALA A 53 -16.45 3.90 -11.05
N TYR A 54 -15.49 2.97 -11.24
CA TYR A 54 -14.89 2.17 -10.17
C TYR A 54 -13.52 2.71 -9.71
N LEU A 55 -13.05 3.81 -10.30
CA LEU A 55 -11.79 4.44 -9.95
C LEU A 55 -11.93 5.45 -8.80
N ASP A 56 -10.86 5.58 -8.01
CA ASP A 56 -10.79 6.59 -6.94
C ASP A 56 -10.21 7.89 -7.48
N LYS A 57 -11.08 8.81 -7.87
CA LYS A 57 -10.69 10.10 -8.46
C LYS A 57 -10.01 11.05 -7.47
N ASP A 58 -9.97 10.72 -6.19
CA ASP A 58 -9.40 11.55 -5.13
C ASP A 58 -8.09 10.98 -4.54
N ARG A 59 -7.57 9.89 -5.11
CA ARG A 59 -6.39 9.18 -4.57
C ARG A 59 -5.18 10.08 -4.39
N LEU A 60 -4.91 10.99 -5.32
CA LEU A 60 -3.77 11.91 -5.21
C LEU A 60 -3.90 12.84 -4.00
N ASN A 61 -5.11 13.33 -3.71
CA ASN A 61 -5.35 14.16 -2.54
C ASN A 61 -5.16 13.36 -1.24
N LYS A 62 -5.64 12.12 -1.19
CA LYS A 62 -5.38 11.20 -0.06
C LYS A 62 -3.89 10.97 0.16
N LEU A 63 -3.12 10.80 -0.93
CA LEU A 63 -1.66 10.67 -0.85
C LEU A 63 -0.97 11.97 -0.41
N ASN A 64 -1.54 13.14 -0.72
CA ASN A 64 -1.02 14.44 -0.31
C ASN A 64 -1.33 14.77 1.16
N GLN A 65 -2.30 14.08 1.79
CA GLN A 65 -2.62 14.23 3.22
C GLN A 65 -1.64 13.48 4.14
N ARG A 66 -0.69 12.70 3.59
CA ARG A 66 0.30 11.99 4.39
C ARG A 66 1.28 12.96 5.08
N THR A 67 1.73 12.59 6.27
CA THR A 67 2.72 13.36 7.02
C THR A 67 4.13 13.12 6.46
N ALA A 68 4.82 14.19 6.09
CA ALA A 68 6.23 14.14 5.73
C ALA A 68 7.09 14.02 7.01
N LEU A 69 8.03 13.07 7.02
CA LEU A 69 8.98 12.88 8.13
C LEU A 69 10.28 13.65 7.88
N SER A 70 10.90 14.13 8.95
CA SER A 70 12.31 14.52 8.90
C SER A 70 13.19 13.27 8.72
N VAL A 71 14.46 13.44 8.33
CA VAL A 71 15.40 12.30 8.21
C VAL A 71 15.58 11.61 9.57
N ALA A 72 15.70 12.39 10.65
CA ALA A 72 15.85 11.83 11.99
C ALA A 72 14.62 11.02 12.45
N ASP A 73 13.41 11.51 12.15
CA ASP A 73 12.18 10.77 12.47
C ASP A 73 12.05 9.51 11.62
N TYR A 74 12.42 9.58 10.34
CA TYR A 74 12.47 8.41 9.46
C TYR A 74 13.43 7.34 10.00
N GLU A 75 14.65 7.71 10.39
CA GLU A 75 15.64 6.77 10.94
C GLU A 75 15.14 6.13 12.23
N LYS A 76 14.50 6.92 13.10
CA LYS A 76 13.91 6.40 14.34
C LYS A 76 12.89 5.30 14.06
N VAL A 77 11.97 5.51 13.11
CA VAL A 77 10.96 4.50 12.73
C VAL A 77 11.60 3.31 12.02
N PHE A 78 12.57 3.56 11.14
CA PHE A 78 13.22 2.52 10.35
C PHE A 78 14.01 1.52 11.21
N PHE A 79 14.67 2.00 12.25
CA PHE A 79 15.47 1.18 13.18
C PHE A 79 14.72 0.79 14.46
N GLU A 80 13.40 1.01 14.52
CA GLU A 80 12.59 0.60 15.67
C GLU A 80 12.54 -0.93 15.79
N GLU A 81 12.94 -1.45 16.95
CA GLU A 81 12.86 -2.86 17.28
C GLU A 81 11.68 -3.14 18.22
N VAL A 82 11.00 -4.27 18.00
CA VAL A 82 9.93 -4.72 18.89
C VAL A 82 10.55 -5.34 20.14
N ASN A 83 10.42 -4.64 21.27
CA ASN A 83 10.82 -5.16 22.57
C ASN A 83 9.73 -6.09 23.13
N LEU A 84 9.94 -7.39 23.01
CA LEU A 84 9.06 -8.40 23.59
C LEU A 84 9.39 -8.64 25.07
N ASP A 85 8.37 -8.91 25.88
CA ASP A 85 8.54 -9.36 27.26
C ASP A 85 8.93 -10.86 27.35
N GLU A 86 9.07 -11.37 28.57
CA GLU A 86 9.44 -12.78 28.84
C GLU A 86 8.44 -13.80 28.25
N THR A 87 7.23 -13.37 27.91
CA THR A 87 6.18 -14.20 27.29
C THR A 87 6.13 -14.09 25.76
N ASN A 88 7.08 -13.37 25.14
CA ASN A 88 7.05 -12.99 23.73
C ASN A 88 5.87 -12.09 23.36
N SER A 89 5.47 -11.20 24.27
CA SER A 89 4.34 -10.28 24.08
C SER A 89 4.78 -8.81 24.07
N ALA A 90 4.02 -7.95 23.41
CA ALA A 90 4.23 -6.50 23.36
C ALA A 90 2.93 -5.76 23.07
N GLN A 91 2.78 -4.55 23.62
CA GLN A 91 1.68 -3.62 23.33
C GLN A 91 2.20 -2.44 22.53
N PHE A 92 1.41 -1.96 21.58
CA PHE A 92 1.75 -0.83 20.74
C PHE A 92 0.70 0.27 20.87
N ALA A 93 1.15 1.52 20.86
CA ALA A 93 0.31 2.70 21.00
C ALA A 93 0.84 3.85 20.13
N GLY A 94 0.08 4.93 20.03
CA GLY A 94 0.49 6.12 19.27
C GLY A 94 0.15 6.07 17.78
N TYR A 95 -0.72 5.15 17.36
CA TYR A 95 -1.27 5.15 16.01
C TYR A 95 -2.24 6.30 15.83
N GLU A 96 -2.01 7.11 14.81
CA GLU A 96 -2.83 8.26 14.44
C GLU A 96 -3.03 8.26 12.92
N ASN A 97 -4.19 8.72 12.45
CA ASN A 97 -4.49 8.91 11.02
C ASN A 97 -4.39 7.63 10.17
N GLN A 98 -4.84 6.50 10.71
CA GLN A 98 -4.91 5.22 10.01
C GLN A 98 -6.15 4.43 10.47
N ASP A 99 -6.69 3.59 9.60
CA ASP A 99 -7.93 2.86 9.93
C ASP A 99 -7.64 1.67 10.86
N PHE A 100 -6.50 1.00 10.65
CA PHE A 100 -6.11 -0.20 11.39
C PHE A 100 -4.64 -0.14 11.83
N ALA A 101 -4.34 -0.78 12.95
CA ALA A 101 -2.99 -0.94 13.45
C ALA A 101 -2.77 -2.30 14.13
N LEU A 102 -1.53 -2.77 14.13
CA LEU A 102 -1.07 -3.83 15.02
C LEU A 102 -1.02 -3.26 16.43
N VAL A 103 -1.93 -3.65 17.32
CA VAL A 103 -2.00 -3.07 18.68
C VAL A 103 -1.32 -3.94 19.72
N GLU A 104 -1.18 -5.24 19.45
CA GLU A 104 -0.61 -6.18 20.40
C GLU A 104 0.00 -7.40 19.69
N ILE A 105 1.10 -7.90 20.24
CA ILE A 105 1.53 -9.29 20.09
C ILE A 105 1.29 -9.96 21.45
N LEU A 106 0.50 -11.03 21.48
CA LEU A 106 0.26 -11.83 22.69
C LEU A 106 0.50 -13.30 22.37
N ASP A 107 1.43 -13.95 23.07
CA ASP A 107 1.76 -15.37 22.87
C ASP A 107 1.98 -15.72 21.38
N HIS A 108 2.79 -14.90 20.69
CA HIS A 108 3.05 -14.98 19.24
C HIS A 108 1.85 -14.69 18.31
N GLN A 109 0.71 -14.26 18.84
CA GLN A 109 -0.46 -13.86 18.06
C GLN A 109 -0.48 -12.35 17.86
N ARG A 110 -0.54 -11.90 16.61
CA ARG A 110 -0.73 -10.49 16.27
C ARG A 110 -2.20 -10.11 16.37
N ARG A 111 -2.52 -9.07 17.13
CA ARG A 111 -3.87 -8.51 17.23
C ARG A 111 -3.91 -7.13 16.62
N TYR A 112 -4.92 -6.94 15.78
CA TYR A 112 -5.15 -5.71 15.06
C TYR A 112 -6.46 -5.09 15.52
N SER A 113 -6.47 -3.78 15.67
CA SER A 113 -7.69 -3.04 15.97
C SER A 113 -7.92 -1.96 14.94
N LYS A 114 -9.19 -1.59 14.77
CA LYS A 114 -9.55 -0.30 14.19
C LYS A 114 -9.05 0.80 15.12
N VAL A 115 -8.39 1.83 14.62
CA VAL A 115 -7.78 2.91 15.42
C VAL A 115 -8.17 4.31 14.94
N GLU A 116 -9.32 4.41 14.24
CA GLU A 116 -9.92 5.70 13.90
C GLU A 116 -10.01 6.61 15.14
N LYS A 117 -9.44 7.81 15.04
CA LYS A 117 -9.76 8.95 15.90
C LYS A 117 -10.79 9.82 15.20
#